data_AF-A0A957X2D2-F1
#
_entry.id   AF-A0A957X2D2-F1
#
_cell.length_a   1.000
_cell.length_b   1.000
_cell.length_c   1.000
_cell.angle_alpha   90.00
_cell.angle_beta   90.00
_cell.angle_gamma   90.00
#
_symmetry.space_group_name_H-M   'P 1'
#
loop_
_entity.id
_entity.type
_entity.pdbx_description
1 polymer ?
#
loop_
_entity_poly.entity_id
_entity_poly.type
_entity_poly.pdbx_seq_one_letter_code
_entity_poly.pdbx_strand_id
1 'polypeptide(L)'
;PEGWTGMTDAYPLFLTQKAAMWMVTGGFYTSFPKDIQSLAEGAYGGSGEVDEDAAKAASEFEFGRFAFPNLEGPCVQGTARANELTSGALAIPLKDRTQNDLEVDFIMFWTSPQGMQIYLENKLDPANLQGGIAGPPLIKGVELPDQWKDIFAQSVFVGNYEKPGAPGDAVARGFFKYEETKREWSIMVQEFFEGTRSAEEFAQDYQKLLEDNFAGMLEYLNMTEDDLANPEKRPPGWVAAGPY
;
A
#
# COMPACT_ATOMS: atom_id res chain seq x y z
N PRO A 1 2.65 5.87 20.58
CA PRO A 1 3.18 7.08 19.89
C PRO A 1 2.01 7.88 19.29
N GLU A 2 2.12 9.21 19.11
CA GLU A 2 1.04 10.00 18.52
C GLU A 2 0.83 9.64 17.03
N GLY A 3 -0.42 9.36 16.64
CA GLY A 3 -0.82 8.96 15.28
C GLY A 3 -1.54 7.61 15.24
N TRP A 4 -2.45 7.40 14.27
CA TRP A 4 -3.23 6.14 14.13
C TRP A 4 -2.35 4.89 13.97
N THR A 5 -1.14 5.04 13.43
CA THR A 5 -0.12 3.99 13.31
C THR A 5 1.05 4.13 14.27
N GLY A 6 1.12 5.22 15.04
CA GLY A 6 2.25 5.51 15.92
C GLY A 6 3.61 5.66 15.20
N MET A 7 3.62 5.86 13.89
CA MET A 7 4.85 6.00 13.11
C MET A 7 5.24 7.47 12.93
N THR A 8 6.47 7.81 13.30
CA THR A 8 7.11 9.08 12.88
C THR A 8 7.58 8.97 11.44
N ASP A 9 7.58 10.08 10.70
CA ASP A 9 8.11 10.10 9.35
C ASP A 9 9.64 9.89 9.39
N ALA A 10 10.06 8.67 9.05
CA ALA A 10 11.46 8.25 9.01
C ALA A 10 12.10 8.48 7.63
N TYR A 11 11.35 8.93 6.63
CA TYR A 11 11.84 9.10 5.27
C TYR A 11 13.01 10.11 5.16
N PRO A 12 13.05 11.22 5.91
CA PRO A 12 14.20 12.12 5.91
C PRO A 12 15.53 11.45 6.29
N LEU A 13 15.51 10.36 7.06
CA LEU A 13 16.72 9.58 7.35
C LEU A 13 17.30 8.97 6.07
N PHE A 14 16.47 8.50 5.16
CA PHE A 14 16.92 7.99 3.86
C PHE A 14 17.38 9.13 2.95
N LEU A 15 16.59 10.21 2.85
CA LEU A 15 16.93 11.39 2.02
C LEU A 15 18.27 12.04 2.41
N THR A 16 18.65 11.97 3.69
CA THR A 16 19.93 12.48 4.22
C THR A 16 21.02 11.41 4.33
N GLN A 17 20.82 10.24 3.71
CA GLN A 17 21.77 9.11 3.70
C GLN A 17 22.13 8.57 5.09
N LYS A 18 21.28 8.80 6.10
CA LYS A 18 21.40 8.22 7.46
C LYS A 18 20.77 6.83 7.57
N ALA A 19 19.89 6.48 6.64
CA ALA A 19 19.36 5.12 6.47
C ALA A 19 19.84 4.55 5.12
N ALA A 20 20.39 3.34 5.14
CA ALA A 20 20.91 2.67 3.95
C ALA A 20 19.83 1.99 3.10
N MET A 21 18.65 1.74 3.68
CA MET A 21 17.54 1.06 3.03
C MET A 21 16.22 1.75 3.38
N TRP A 22 15.31 1.79 2.42
CA TRP A 22 13.97 2.32 2.59
C TRP A 22 12.97 1.42 1.86
N MET A 23 11.88 1.07 2.53
CA MET A 23 10.80 0.32 1.91
C MET A 23 9.92 1.28 1.11
N VAL A 24 9.73 0.96 -0.17
CA VAL A 24 9.11 1.88 -1.13
C VAL A 24 7.93 1.25 -1.85
N THR A 25 7.05 2.10 -2.33
CA THR A 25 6.07 1.75 -3.38
C THR A 25 6.58 2.26 -4.73
N GLY A 26 5.90 1.91 -5.83
CA GLY A 26 6.25 2.40 -7.16
C GLY A 26 6.30 3.94 -7.25
N GLY A 27 5.57 4.65 -6.39
CA GLY A 27 5.54 6.12 -6.40
C GLY A 27 6.85 6.78 -6.01
N PHE A 28 7.65 6.11 -5.18
CA PHE A 28 8.94 6.60 -4.72
C PHE A 28 9.84 7.03 -5.87
N TYR A 29 9.87 6.27 -6.98
CA TYR A 29 10.80 6.59 -8.07
C TYR A 29 10.54 7.95 -8.69
N THR A 30 9.28 8.39 -8.73
CA THR A 30 8.90 9.67 -9.32
C THR A 30 8.89 10.82 -8.30
N SER A 31 8.76 10.50 -7.01
CA SER A 31 8.80 11.50 -5.94
C SER A 31 10.21 11.76 -5.42
N PHE A 32 11.09 10.76 -5.37
CA PHE A 32 12.41 10.87 -4.74
C PHE A 32 13.24 12.09 -5.18
N PRO A 33 13.43 12.37 -6.49
CA PRO A 33 14.15 13.58 -6.93
C PRO A 33 13.53 14.87 -6.40
N LYS A 34 12.20 14.92 -6.32
CA LYS A 34 11.43 16.08 -5.86
C LYS A 34 11.44 16.20 -4.34
N ASP A 35 11.37 15.06 -3.64
CA ASP A 35 11.36 15.00 -2.18
C ASP A 35 12.71 15.48 -1.63
N ILE A 36 13.82 15.02 -2.22
CA ILE A 36 15.15 15.45 -1.80
C ILE A 36 15.42 16.92 -2.14
N GLN A 37 14.93 17.40 -3.29
CA GLN A 37 14.98 18.82 -3.63
C GLN A 37 14.14 19.66 -2.66
N SER A 38 12.90 19.25 -2.38
CA SER A 38 12.00 19.94 -1.44
C SER A 38 12.59 19.96 -0.03
N LEU A 39 13.29 18.89 0.38
CA LEU A 39 14.03 18.84 1.65
C LEU A 39 15.15 19.87 1.70
N ALA A 40 15.97 19.96 0.65
CA ALA A 40 17.06 20.93 0.55
C ALA A 40 16.56 22.39 0.50
N GLU A 41 15.40 22.63 -0.10
CA GLU A 41 14.75 23.94 -0.18
C GLU A 41 13.95 24.32 1.10
N GLY A 42 13.85 23.42 2.08
CA GLY A 42 13.04 23.63 3.29
C GLY A 42 11.52 23.62 3.03
N ALA A 43 11.07 23.05 1.91
CA ALA A 43 9.68 22.96 1.47
C ALA A 43 9.09 21.54 1.64
N TYR A 44 9.85 20.60 2.24
CA TYR A 44 9.40 19.24 2.48
C TYR A 44 8.15 19.21 3.38
N GLY A 45 7.10 18.56 2.89
CA GLY A 45 5.78 18.56 3.55
C GLY A 45 5.56 17.45 4.58
N GLY A 46 6.56 16.59 4.84
CA GLY A 46 6.48 15.54 5.85
C GLY A 46 6.76 16.04 7.26
N SER A 47 6.44 15.21 8.26
CA SER A 47 6.59 15.55 9.69
C SER A 47 7.89 15.04 10.32
N GLY A 48 8.81 14.52 9.50
CA GLY A 48 10.03 13.88 10.01
C GLY A 48 11.03 14.89 10.55
N GLU A 49 11.59 14.60 11.72
CA GLU A 49 12.66 15.42 12.29
C GLU A 49 13.95 15.25 11.49
N VAL A 50 14.48 16.37 11.01
CA VAL A 50 15.74 16.42 10.26
C VAL A 50 16.53 17.63 10.70
N ASP A 51 17.83 17.44 10.86
CA ASP A 51 18.76 18.53 11.11
C ASP A 51 18.81 19.48 9.89
N GLU A 52 18.74 20.80 10.12
CA GLU A 52 18.65 21.78 9.02
C GLU A 52 19.87 21.75 8.10
N ASP A 53 21.07 21.52 8.64
CA ASP A 53 22.28 21.47 7.84
C ASP A 53 22.32 20.19 7.00
N ALA A 54 21.87 19.06 7.58
CA ALA A 54 21.68 17.82 6.84
C ALA A 54 20.61 17.94 5.74
N ALA A 55 19.52 18.66 6.00
CA ALA A 55 18.48 18.92 5.00
C ALA A 55 19.03 19.75 3.84
N LYS A 56 19.72 20.87 4.11
CA LYS A 56 20.34 21.73 3.08
C LYS A 56 21.44 21.02 2.28
N ALA A 57 22.12 20.05 2.88
CA ALA A 57 23.14 19.23 2.23
C ALA A 57 22.56 18.03 1.45
N ALA A 58 21.26 17.75 1.58
CA ALA A 58 20.63 16.64 0.88
C ALA A 58 20.71 16.85 -0.64
N SER A 59 21.19 15.82 -1.34
CA SER A 59 21.35 15.81 -2.79
C SER A 59 21.10 14.42 -3.32
N GLU A 60 20.58 14.32 -4.55
CA GLU A 60 20.31 13.04 -5.19
C GLU A 60 21.54 12.12 -5.16
N PHE A 61 21.30 10.86 -4.83
CA PHE A 61 22.32 9.82 -4.75
C PHE A 61 21.89 8.57 -5.51
N GLU A 62 22.87 7.77 -5.91
CA GLU A 62 22.61 6.49 -6.57
C GLU A 62 22.09 5.46 -5.57
N PHE A 63 21.03 4.74 -5.94
CA PHE A 63 20.46 3.67 -5.13
C PHE A 63 20.16 2.43 -5.96
N GLY A 64 20.37 1.27 -5.34
CA GLY A 64 19.94 -0.02 -5.88
C GLY A 64 18.49 -0.34 -5.52
N ARG A 65 17.92 -1.32 -6.21
CA ARG A 65 16.57 -1.83 -5.96
C ARG A 65 16.65 -3.34 -5.84
N PHE A 66 15.98 -3.90 -4.85
CA PHE A 66 15.95 -5.33 -4.63
C PHE A 66 14.63 -5.71 -3.97
N ALA A 67 14.25 -6.97 -4.15
CA ALA A 67 13.09 -7.53 -3.49
C ALA A 67 13.29 -7.61 -1.97
N PHE A 68 12.18 -7.71 -1.24
CA PHE A 68 12.23 -8.07 0.18
C PHE A 68 13.10 -9.33 0.38
N PRO A 69 13.99 -9.33 1.39
CA PRO A 69 14.77 -10.54 1.69
C PRO A 69 13.82 -11.66 2.11
N ASN A 70 14.14 -12.89 1.68
CA ASN A 70 13.43 -14.07 2.17
C ASN A 70 13.71 -14.25 3.66
N LEU A 71 12.68 -14.59 4.42
CA LEU A 71 12.87 -15.12 5.76
C LEU A 71 13.31 -16.58 5.65
N GLU A 72 14.18 -17.00 6.56
CA GLU A 72 14.63 -18.39 6.67
C GLU A 72 14.31 -18.91 8.08
N GLY A 73 13.90 -20.17 8.17
CA GLY A 73 13.65 -20.80 9.46
C GLY A 73 12.77 -22.04 9.34
N PRO A 74 12.73 -22.88 10.40
CA PRO A 74 11.97 -24.13 10.40
C PRO A 74 10.45 -23.92 10.23
N CYS A 75 9.94 -22.75 10.60
CA CYS A 75 8.53 -22.39 10.49
C CYS A 75 8.19 -21.58 9.23
N VAL A 76 9.18 -21.22 8.40
CA VAL A 76 8.94 -20.40 7.20
C VAL A 76 8.44 -21.29 6.06
N GLN A 77 7.21 -21.03 5.61
CA GLN A 77 6.57 -21.76 4.52
C GLN A 77 6.39 -20.85 3.30
N GLY A 78 7.48 -20.65 2.54
CA GLY A 78 7.45 -19.93 1.27
C GLY A 78 8.51 -18.84 1.14
N THR A 79 8.49 -18.15 0.01
CA THR A 79 9.32 -16.98 -0.27
C THR A 79 8.60 -15.69 0.13
N ALA A 80 9.35 -14.63 0.37
CA ALA A 80 8.81 -13.30 0.56
C ALA A 80 7.92 -12.92 -0.63
N ARG A 81 6.81 -12.25 -0.31
CA ARG A 81 5.84 -11.70 -1.25
C ARG A 81 5.56 -10.26 -0.87
N ALA A 82 5.25 -9.43 -1.85
CA ALA A 82 4.97 -8.01 -1.67
C ALA A 82 3.47 -7.75 -1.82
N ASN A 83 3.03 -6.54 -1.48
CA ASN A 83 1.74 -6.04 -1.93
C ASN A 83 1.93 -5.45 -3.34
N GLU A 84 1.55 -6.21 -4.36
CA GLU A 84 1.70 -5.84 -5.78
C GLU A 84 0.32 -5.62 -6.40
N LEU A 85 -0.48 -4.79 -5.74
CA LEU A 85 -1.82 -4.44 -6.21
C LEU A 85 -1.80 -3.25 -7.17
N THR A 86 -2.71 -3.29 -8.14
CA THR A 86 -3.10 -2.12 -8.90
C THR A 86 -3.83 -1.15 -7.98
N SER A 87 -3.38 0.11 -7.93
CA SER A 87 -4.01 1.16 -7.13
C SER A 87 -4.85 2.10 -7.99
N GLY A 88 -5.94 2.62 -7.41
CA GLY A 88 -6.87 3.54 -8.07
C GLY A 88 -8.31 3.04 -8.03
N ALA A 89 -9.25 3.96 -7.86
CA ALA A 89 -10.68 3.70 -7.92
C ALA A 89 -11.36 4.75 -8.79
N LEU A 90 -12.30 4.32 -9.62
CA LEU A 90 -13.20 5.21 -10.36
C LEU A 90 -14.59 5.05 -9.79
N ALA A 91 -15.20 6.16 -9.42
CA ALA A 91 -16.54 6.20 -8.88
C ALA A 91 -17.34 7.30 -9.57
N ILE A 92 -18.60 6.99 -9.87
CA ILE A 92 -19.58 7.92 -10.43
C ILE A 92 -20.59 8.18 -9.33
N PRO A 93 -20.71 9.42 -8.81
CA PRO A 93 -21.76 9.78 -7.88
C PRO A 93 -23.14 9.44 -8.44
N LEU A 94 -24.05 8.93 -7.62
CA LEU A 94 -25.43 8.70 -8.06
C LEU A 94 -26.14 10.05 -8.24
N LYS A 95 -26.26 10.51 -9.49
CA LYS A 95 -27.02 11.71 -9.88
C LYS A 95 -28.09 11.35 -10.92
N ASP A 96 -28.75 12.38 -11.44
CA ASP A 96 -29.66 12.20 -12.58
C ASP A 96 -28.88 11.82 -13.85
N ARG A 97 -29.63 11.35 -14.86
CA ARG A 97 -29.05 10.86 -16.10
C ARG A 97 -28.19 11.91 -16.83
N THR A 98 -28.66 13.16 -16.89
CA THR A 98 -27.94 14.22 -17.61
C THR A 98 -26.56 14.46 -16.98
N GLN A 99 -26.50 14.47 -15.65
CA GLN A 99 -25.23 14.61 -14.94
C GLN A 99 -24.35 13.36 -15.07
N ASN A 100 -24.91 12.17 -14.93
CA ASN A 100 -24.15 10.92 -15.06
C ASN A 100 -23.56 10.74 -16.47
N ASP A 101 -24.30 11.15 -17.52
CA ASP A 101 -23.81 11.07 -18.91
C ASP A 101 -22.54 11.92 -19.07
N LEU A 102 -22.48 13.13 -18.48
CA LEU A 102 -21.28 13.98 -18.47
C LEU A 102 -20.11 13.37 -17.67
N GLU A 103 -20.41 12.74 -16.55
CA GLU A 103 -19.39 12.08 -15.71
C GLU A 103 -18.78 10.87 -16.42
N VAL A 104 -19.60 10.07 -17.13
CA VAL A 104 -19.15 8.96 -17.97
C VAL A 104 -18.29 9.47 -19.12
N ASP A 105 -18.71 10.53 -19.83
CA ASP A 105 -17.93 11.14 -20.90
C ASP A 105 -16.55 11.61 -20.41
N PHE A 106 -16.51 12.25 -19.23
CA PHE A 106 -15.26 12.67 -18.62
C PHE A 106 -14.36 11.48 -18.24
N ILE A 107 -14.92 10.42 -17.65
CA ILE A 107 -14.15 9.20 -17.32
C ILE A 107 -13.62 8.54 -18.59
N MET A 108 -14.39 8.46 -19.66
CA MET A 108 -13.92 7.93 -20.95
C MET A 108 -12.78 8.78 -21.51
N PHE A 109 -12.87 10.10 -21.43
CA PHE A 109 -11.77 10.98 -21.82
C PHE A 109 -10.53 10.77 -20.93
N TRP A 110 -10.69 10.80 -19.61
CA TRP A 110 -9.59 10.66 -18.66
C TRP A 110 -8.89 9.29 -18.75
N THR A 111 -9.67 8.22 -19.02
CA THR A 111 -9.14 6.87 -19.28
C THR A 111 -8.71 6.63 -20.74
N SER A 112 -8.73 7.64 -21.59
CA SER A 112 -8.19 7.55 -22.95
C SER A 112 -6.67 7.77 -22.97
N PRO A 113 -5.96 7.35 -24.04
CA PRO A 113 -4.55 7.68 -24.22
C PRO A 113 -4.24 9.17 -24.10
N GLN A 114 -5.08 10.02 -24.69
CA GLN A 114 -4.89 11.46 -24.67
C GLN A 114 -5.09 12.05 -23.27
N GLY A 115 -6.17 11.68 -22.58
CA GLY A 115 -6.46 12.19 -21.24
C GLY A 115 -5.39 11.77 -20.23
N MET A 116 -4.95 10.51 -20.30
CA MET A 116 -3.90 10.02 -19.42
C MET A 116 -2.54 10.62 -19.75
N GLN A 117 -2.23 10.90 -21.03
CA GLN A 117 -1.00 11.59 -21.41
C GLN A 117 -0.90 12.98 -20.77
N ILE A 118 -1.99 13.76 -20.79
CA ILE A 118 -2.05 15.08 -20.12
C ILE A 118 -1.79 14.94 -18.61
N TYR A 119 -2.37 13.92 -17.97
CA TYR A 119 -2.14 13.64 -16.55
C TYR A 119 -0.65 13.33 -16.27
N LEU A 120 -0.04 12.46 -17.08
CA LEU A 120 1.37 12.09 -16.93
C LEU A 120 2.30 13.27 -17.14
N GLU A 121 2.07 14.09 -18.16
CA GLU A 121 2.85 15.30 -18.44
C GLU A 121 2.87 16.25 -17.23
N ASN A 122 1.73 16.48 -16.60
CA ASN A 122 1.66 17.31 -15.40
C ASN A 122 2.31 16.66 -14.18
N LYS A 123 2.04 15.38 -13.92
CA LYS A 123 2.51 14.70 -12.70
C LYS A 123 3.99 14.39 -12.74
N LEU A 124 4.55 14.16 -13.91
CA LEU A 124 5.96 13.84 -14.12
C LEU A 124 6.80 15.06 -14.49
N ASP A 125 6.21 16.26 -14.58
CA ASP A 125 6.93 17.51 -14.73
C ASP A 125 7.94 17.68 -13.56
N PRO A 126 9.25 17.84 -13.84
CA PRO A 126 10.26 18.11 -12.82
C PRO A 126 9.99 19.40 -12.02
N ALA A 127 9.33 20.40 -12.62
CA ALA A 127 8.97 21.64 -11.93
C ALA A 127 7.75 21.49 -11.00
N ASN A 128 6.98 20.39 -11.14
CA ASN A 128 5.87 20.08 -10.26
C ASN A 128 6.35 19.25 -9.06
N LEU A 129 6.84 19.91 -8.01
CA LEU A 129 7.35 19.25 -6.79
C LEU A 129 6.29 18.41 -6.05
N GLN A 130 5.00 18.66 -6.28
CA GLN A 130 3.89 17.87 -5.72
C GLN A 130 3.35 16.81 -6.69
N GLY A 131 4.01 16.64 -7.84
CA GLY A 131 3.66 15.67 -8.85
C GLY A 131 4.33 14.31 -8.60
N GLY A 132 3.64 13.24 -8.95
CA GLY A 132 4.15 11.87 -8.93
C GLY A 132 3.04 10.91 -9.35
N ILE A 133 3.41 9.69 -9.72
CA ILE A 133 2.47 8.61 -10.04
C ILE A 133 2.76 7.42 -9.14
N ALA A 134 1.74 6.70 -8.69
CA ALA A 134 1.93 5.52 -7.82
C ALA A 134 2.64 4.34 -8.52
N GLY A 135 2.65 4.36 -9.85
CA GLY A 135 3.21 3.33 -10.72
C GLY A 135 2.83 3.59 -12.18
N PRO A 136 3.25 2.73 -13.12
CA PRO A 136 2.87 2.85 -14.52
C PRO A 136 1.35 2.73 -14.69
N PRO A 137 0.73 3.52 -15.59
CA PRO A 137 -0.71 3.45 -15.83
C PRO A 137 -1.10 2.13 -16.52
N LEU A 138 -2.32 1.65 -16.24
CA LEU A 138 -2.88 0.43 -16.83
C LEU A 138 -3.70 0.67 -18.10
N ILE A 139 -3.80 1.93 -18.54
CA ILE A 139 -4.59 2.31 -19.70
C ILE A 139 -3.87 1.89 -20.97
N LYS A 140 -4.58 1.15 -21.83
CA LYS A 140 -4.04 0.66 -23.11
C LYS A 140 -3.65 1.84 -24.01
N GLY A 141 -2.47 1.74 -24.61
CA GLY A 141 -1.98 2.74 -25.57
C GLY A 141 -1.40 4.01 -24.95
N VAL A 142 -1.26 4.06 -23.62
CA VAL A 142 -0.49 5.09 -22.92
C VAL A 142 0.95 4.64 -22.80
N GLU A 143 1.88 5.53 -23.13
CA GLU A 143 3.31 5.30 -22.97
C GLU A 143 3.85 6.21 -21.86
N LEU A 144 4.74 5.67 -21.02
CA LEU A 144 5.50 6.49 -20.10
C LEU A 144 6.63 7.22 -20.85
N PRO A 145 6.99 8.44 -20.44
CA PRO A 145 8.21 9.08 -20.92
C PRO A 145 9.44 8.19 -20.66
N ASP A 146 10.41 8.20 -21.58
CA ASP A 146 11.54 7.24 -21.61
C ASP A 146 12.26 7.10 -20.27
N GLN A 147 12.55 8.22 -19.60
CA GLN A 147 13.18 8.25 -18.27
C GLN A 147 12.46 7.34 -17.26
N TRP A 148 11.13 7.35 -17.25
CA TRP A 148 10.32 6.60 -16.29
C TRP A 148 10.05 5.17 -16.76
N LYS A 149 9.96 4.96 -18.07
CA LYS A 149 9.77 3.65 -18.68
C LYS A 149 10.86 2.67 -18.24
N ASP A 150 12.12 3.07 -18.34
CA ASP A 150 13.26 2.21 -17.96
C ASP A 150 13.29 1.95 -16.45
N ILE A 151 12.98 2.96 -15.64
CA ILE A 151 12.90 2.85 -14.19
C ILE A 151 11.87 1.79 -13.79
N PHE A 152 10.65 1.85 -14.33
CA PHE A 152 9.61 0.89 -13.97
C PHE A 152 9.86 -0.51 -14.56
N ALA A 153 10.46 -0.61 -15.76
CA ALA A 153 10.81 -1.89 -16.37
C ALA A 153 11.83 -2.70 -15.55
N GLN A 154 12.66 -2.03 -14.75
CA GLN A 154 13.64 -2.67 -13.85
C GLN A 154 13.06 -3.01 -12.46
N SER A 155 11.77 -2.76 -12.22
CA SER A 155 11.15 -3.10 -10.94
C SER A 155 11.05 -4.61 -10.76
N VAL A 156 11.43 -5.10 -9.58
CA VAL A 156 11.44 -6.53 -9.26
C VAL A 156 10.13 -6.89 -8.57
N PHE A 157 9.30 -7.69 -9.24
CA PHE A 157 8.08 -8.26 -8.67
C PHE A 157 8.37 -9.65 -8.10
N VAL A 158 8.04 -9.86 -6.83
CA VAL A 158 8.16 -11.14 -6.09
C VAL A 158 6.83 -11.83 -5.83
N GLY A 159 5.75 -11.25 -6.34
CA GLY A 159 4.42 -11.80 -6.31
C GLY A 159 3.58 -11.22 -5.17
N ASN A 160 2.29 -11.08 -5.46
CA ASN A 160 1.31 -10.53 -4.53
C ASN A 160 0.90 -11.53 -3.43
N TYR A 161 0.88 -11.09 -2.16
CA TYR A 161 0.27 -11.86 -1.07
C TYR A 161 -1.25 -11.60 -0.92
N GLU A 162 -1.76 -10.46 -1.37
CA GLU A 162 -3.18 -10.05 -1.29
C GLU A 162 -4.00 -10.51 -2.50
N LYS A 163 -3.86 -11.77 -2.92
CA LYS A 163 -4.73 -12.30 -3.98
C LYS A 163 -6.16 -12.49 -3.44
N PRO A 164 -7.22 -12.19 -4.22
CA PRO A 164 -8.58 -12.52 -3.83
C PRO A 164 -8.68 -13.99 -3.41
N GLY A 165 -9.16 -14.24 -2.19
CA GLY A 165 -9.25 -15.59 -1.61
C GLY A 165 -7.95 -16.13 -0.99
N ALA A 166 -6.89 -15.32 -0.85
CA ALA A 166 -5.71 -15.72 -0.07
C ALA A 166 -6.06 -15.72 1.43
N PRO A 167 -5.92 -16.85 2.14
CA PRO A 167 -6.27 -16.95 3.56
C PRO A 167 -5.53 -15.95 4.44
N GLY A 168 -4.31 -15.57 4.05
CA GLY A 168 -3.46 -14.65 4.80
C GLY A 168 -4.06 -13.24 4.95
N ASP A 169 -4.78 -12.71 3.95
CA ASP A 169 -5.41 -11.39 4.06
C ASP A 169 -6.66 -11.43 4.96
N ALA A 170 -7.39 -12.56 4.96
CA ALA A 170 -8.58 -12.72 5.79
C ALA A 170 -8.27 -12.75 7.30
N VAL A 171 -7.06 -13.14 7.68
CA VAL A 171 -6.58 -13.17 9.07
C VAL A 171 -5.48 -12.16 9.34
N ALA A 172 -5.18 -11.25 8.40
CA ALA A 172 -4.23 -10.17 8.62
C ALA A 172 -4.91 -8.99 9.32
N ARG A 173 -4.18 -8.32 10.21
CA ARG A 173 -4.64 -7.11 10.90
C ARG A 173 -5.87 -7.34 11.79
N GLY A 174 -5.98 -8.52 12.39
CA GLY A 174 -7.22 -9.03 12.96
C GLY A 174 -7.96 -9.94 11.96
N PHE A 175 -9.29 -10.01 12.04
CA PHE A 175 -10.13 -10.65 11.03
C PHE A 175 -10.61 -9.64 9.99
N PHE A 176 -10.11 -9.78 8.76
CA PHE A 176 -10.68 -9.17 7.56
C PHE A 176 -11.19 -7.71 7.76
N LYS A 177 -12.47 -7.46 7.48
CA LYS A 177 -13.18 -6.19 7.70
C LYS A 177 -14.00 -6.16 9.01
N TYR A 178 -13.75 -7.12 9.91
CA TYR A 178 -14.42 -7.21 11.20
C TYR A 178 -13.72 -6.29 12.21
N GLU A 179 -14.28 -5.08 12.35
CA GLU A 179 -13.64 -3.93 13.01
C GLU A 179 -13.30 -4.17 14.49
N GLU A 180 -14.08 -4.99 15.18
CA GLU A 180 -13.91 -5.35 16.58
C GLU A 180 -12.51 -5.90 16.87
N THR A 181 -11.96 -6.67 15.93
CA THR A 181 -10.62 -7.26 16.08
C THR A 181 -9.48 -6.32 15.69
N LYS A 182 -9.74 -5.32 14.83
CA LYS A 182 -8.69 -4.44 14.29
C LYS A 182 -8.09 -3.54 15.35
N ARG A 183 -8.93 -3.02 16.25
CA ARG A 183 -8.47 -2.15 17.34
C ARG A 183 -7.52 -2.90 18.27
N GLU A 184 -7.92 -4.08 18.70
CA GLU A 184 -7.11 -4.90 19.62
C GLU A 184 -5.81 -5.33 18.97
N TRP A 185 -5.85 -5.79 17.71
CA TRP A 185 -4.65 -6.06 16.93
C TRP A 185 -3.71 -4.85 16.84
N SER A 186 -4.25 -3.65 16.56
CA SER A 186 -3.44 -2.43 16.43
C SER A 186 -2.73 -2.05 17.74
N ILE A 187 -3.38 -2.28 18.89
CA ILE A 187 -2.77 -2.08 20.21
C ILE A 187 -1.66 -3.09 20.43
N MET A 188 -1.91 -4.38 20.18
CA MET A 188 -0.89 -5.43 20.35
C MET A 188 0.36 -5.17 19.49
N VAL A 189 0.19 -4.71 18.25
CA VAL A 189 1.31 -4.36 17.37
C VAL A 189 2.12 -3.20 17.92
N GLN A 190 1.45 -2.15 18.44
CA GLN A 190 2.14 -1.02 19.05
C GLN A 190 2.92 -1.46 20.29
N GLU A 191 2.31 -2.23 21.19
CA GLU A 191 2.98 -2.77 22.38
C GLU A 191 4.19 -3.65 22.02
N PHE A 192 4.07 -4.46 20.96
CA PHE A 192 5.17 -5.29 20.46
C PHE A 192 6.34 -4.43 19.98
N PHE A 193 6.08 -3.39 19.17
CA PHE A 193 7.13 -2.50 18.67
C PHE A 193 7.69 -1.54 19.74
N GLU A 194 6.91 -1.23 20.77
CA GLU A 194 7.37 -0.51 21.97
C GLU A 194 8.21 -1.41 22.91
N GLY A 195 8.20 -2.73 22.69
CA GLY A 195 8.91 -3.70 23.53
C GLY A 195 8.22 -3.98 24.86
N THR A 196 6.97 -3.53 25.04
CA THR A 196 6.15 -3.82 26.23
C THR A 196 5.42 -5.16 26.14
N ARG A 197 5.45 -5.79 24.97
CA ARG A 197 4.92 -7.12 24.67
C ARG A 197 5.97 -7.96 23.94
N SER A 198 6.19 -9.20 24.38
CA SER A 198 7.09 -10.14 23.73
C SER A 198 6.49 -10.76 22.47
N ALA A 199 7.33 -11.38 21.63
CA ALA A 199 6.87 -12.10 20.43
C ALA A 199 5.95 -13.28 20.77
N GLU A 200 6.22 -13.98 21.86
CA GLU A 200 5.41 -15.11 22.32
C GLU A 200 4.03 -14.64 22.80
N GLU A 201 3.98 -13.59 23.63
CA GLU A 201 2.72 -12.99 24.08
C GLU A 201 1.91 -12.43 22.91
N PHE A 202 2.58 -11.80 21.94
CA PHE A 202 1.92 -11.34 20.72
C PHE A 202 1.29 -12.50 19.94
N ALA A 203 2.02 -13.60 19.73
CA ALA A 203 1.51 -14.75 18.98
C ALA A 203 0.33 -15.43 19.68
N GLN A 204 0.43 -15.64 21.00
CA GLN A 204 -0.62 -16.26 21.80
C GLN A 204 -1.89 -15.40 21.85
N ASP A 205 -1.74 -14.10 22.13
CA ASP A 205 -2.90 -13.20 22.22
C ASP A 205 -3.52 -12.94 20.84
N TYR A 206 -2.72 -12.92 19.77
CA TYR A 206 -3.28 -12.81 18.43
C TYR A 206 -4.06 -14.06 18.04
N GLN A 207 -3.56 -15.26 18.33
CA GLN A 207 -4.33 -16.48 18.13
C GLN A 207 -5.64 -16.45 18.95
N LYS A 208 -5.56 -16.05 20.23
CA LYS A 208 -6.74 -15.92 21.09
C LYS A 208 -7.76 -14.92 20.55
N LEU A 209 -7.30 -13.76 20.06
CA LEU A 209 -8.15 -12.75 19.42
C LEU A 209 -8.96 -13.37 18.28
N LEU A 210 -8.32 -14.18 17.44
CA LEU A 210 -8.97 -14.86 16.32
C LEU A 210 -9.92 -15.97 16.80
N GLU A 211 -9.56 -16.76 17.80
CA GLU A 211 -10.44 -17.81 18.33
C GLU A 211 -11.69 -17.24 19.01
N ASP A 212 -11.52 -16.22 19.85
CA ASP A 212 -12.61 -15.60 20.62
C ASP A 212 -13.64 -14.88 19.70
N ASN A 213 -13.19 -14.38 18.54
CA ASN A 213 -14.02 -13.62 17.62
C ASN A 213 -14.51 -14.42 16.40
N PHE A 214 -14.18 -15.71 16.31
CA PHE A 214 -14.49 -16.52 15.13
C PHE A 214 -16.00 -16.57 14.82
N ALA A 215 -16.84 -16.78 15.83
CA ALA A 215 -18.29 -16.82 15.65
C ALA A 215 -18.87 -15.48 15.16
N GLY A 216 -18.41 -14.37 15.73
CA GLY A 216 -18.83 -13.02 15.31
C GLY A 216 -18.38 -12.69 13.88
N MET A 217 -17.20 -13.16 13.49
CA MET A 217 -16.72 -13.05 12.11
C MET A 217 -17.61 -13.83 11.13
N LEU A 218 -18.05 -15.05 11.47
CA LEU A 218 -18.98 -15.81 10.63
C LEU A 218 -20.33 -15.10 10.48
N GLU A 219 -20.87 -14.56 11.57
CA GLU A 219 -22.09 -13.75 11.52
C GLU A 219 -21.91 -12.52 10.62
N TYR A 220 -20.80 -11.80 10.76
CA TYR A 220 -20.47 -10.64 9.93
C TYR A 220 -20.39 -10.98 8.43
N LEU A 221 -19.82 -12.12 8.08
CA LEU A 221 -19.73 -12.60 6.70
C LEU A 221 -21.04 -13.23 6.19
N ASN A 222 -22.05 -13.36 7.05
CA ASN A 222 -23.28 -14.10 6.78
C ASN A 222 -22.98 -15.56 6.35
N MET A 223 -22.08 -16.20 7.10
CA MET A 223 -21.63 -17.58 6.93
C MET A 223 -21.91 -18.39 8.19
N THR A 224 -21.94 -19.71 8.03
CA THR A 224 -22.07 -20.70 9.11
C THR A 224 -20.87 -21.67 9.10
N GLU A 225 -20.74 -22.50 10.12
CA GLU A 225 -19.74 -23.57 10.11
C GLU A 225 -19.99 -24.61 9.00
N ASP A 226 -21.24 -24.88 8.62
CA ASP A 226 -21.55 -25.77 7.49
C ASP A 226 -21.03 -25.20 6.17
N ASP A 227 -21.08 -23.88 6.02
CA ASP A 227 -20.55 -23.18 4.85
C ASP A 227 -19.03 -23.33 4.73
N LEU A 228 -18.31 -23.39 5.86
CA LEU A 228 -16.87 -23.68 5.89
C LEU A 228 -16.55 -25.15 5.59
N ALA A 229 -17.40 -26.06 6.05
CA ALA A 229 -17.23 -27.50 5.82
C ALA A 229 -17.54 -27.91 4.37
N ASN A 230 -18.34 -27.11 3.67
CA ASN A 230 -18.79 -27.38 2.30
C ASN A 230 -18.44 -26.22 1.34
N PRO A 231 -17.15 -25.91 1.17
CA PRO A 231 -16.70 -24.77 0.39
C PRO A 231 -17.17 -24.78 -1.07
N GLU A 232 -17.39 -25.97 -1.63
CA GLU A 232 -17.89 -26.17 -2.98
C GLU A 232 -19.29 -25.57 -3.22
N LYS A 233 -20.06 -25.33 -2.15
CA LYS A 233 -21.39 -24.69 -2.21
C LYS A 233 -21.32 -23.19 -2.49
N ARG A 234 -20.14 -22.56 -2.37
CA ARG A 234 -19.93 -21.12 -2.59
C ARG A 234 -20.94 -20.27 -1.79
N PRO A 235 -20.94 -20.38 -0.46
CA PRO A 235 -21.85 -19.65 0.42
C PRO A 235 -21.84 -18.13 0.18
N PRO A 236 -22.93 -17.42 0.54
CA PRO A 236 -22.94 -15.95 0.56
C PRO A 236 -21.73 -15.40 1.33
N GLY A 237 -21.16 -14.27 0.90
CA GLY A 237 -20.00 -13.68 1.58
C GLY A 237 -18.63 -14.28 1.19
N TRP A 238 -18.60 -15.46 0.54
CA TRP A 238 -17.37 -16.06 -0.02
C TRP A 238 -16.58 -15.10 -0.93
N VAL A 239 -17.29 -14.22 -1.64
CA VAL A 239 -16.75 -13.29 -2.64
C VAL A 239 -16.50 -11.89 -2.06
N ALA A 240 -16.35 -11.73 -0.74
CA ALA A 240 -16.08 -10.42 -0.12
C ALA A 240 -14.76 -9.75 -0.60
N ALA A 241 -13.92 -10.47 -1.33
CA ALA A 241 -12.97 -9.91 -2.28
C ALA A 241 -13.48 -10.21 -3.70
N GLY A 242 -14.11 -9.22 -4.33
CA GLY A 242 -14.68 -9.31 -5.66
C GLY A 242 -13.69 -9.78 -6.73
N PRO A 243 -14.19 -10.13 -7.94
CA PRO A 243 -13.34 -10.31 -9.09
C PRO A 243 -12.72 -8.96 -9.42
N TYR A 244 -11.44 -8.80 -9.13
CA TYR A 244 -10.57 -7.99 -9.98
C TYR A 244 -10.10 -8.87 -11.13
#